data_AF-A0A502FG92-F1
#
_entry.id   AF-A0A502FG92-F1
#
_cell.length_a   1.000
_cell.length_b   1.000
_cell.length_c   1.000
_cell.angle_alpha   90.00
_cell.angle_beta   90.00
_cell.angle_gamma   90.00
#
_symmetry.space_group_name_H-M   'P 1'
#
loop_
_entity.id
_entity.type
_entity.pdbx_description
1 polymer ?
#
loop_
_entity_poly.entity_id
_entity_poly.type
_entity_poly.pdbx_seq_one_letter_code
_entity_poly.pdbx_strand_id
1 'polypeptide(L)'
;MKRAAPASGADYDSVRGRISKRWARQGDSVFTLDVTLPPNMRGGVHMPLASGTRVLKEGRPLTGRAGMHIVSSDASKAVIAIGSGQYGFSTA
;
A
#
# COMPACT_ATOMS: atom_id res chain seq x y z
N MET A 1 -14.88 -9.98 19.69
CA MET A 1 -15.16 -9.71 18.26
C MET A 1 -14.37 -8.47 17.86
N LYS A 2 -13.35 -8.56 16.99
CA LYS A 2 -12.58 -7.37 16.54
C LYS A 2 -13.46 -6.58 15.56
N ARG A 3 -13.83 -5.34 15.89
CA ARG A 3 -14.53 -4.44 14.94
C ARG A 3 -13.61 -4.17 13.75
N ALA A 4 -14.14 -4.29 12.54
CA ALA A 4 -13.46 -3.84 11.34
C ALA A 4 -13.25 -2.31 11.44
N ALA A 5 -12.03 -1.85 11.16
CA ALA A 5 -11.73 -0.42 11.15
C ALA A 5 -12.49 0.28 10.00
N PRO A 6 -12.89 1.55 10.17
CA PRO A 6 -13.47 2.32 9.07
C PRO A 6 -12.46 2.38 7.91
N ALA A 7 -12.95 2.07 6.71
CA ALA A 7 -12.16 2.08 5.50
C ALA A 7 -12.60 3.26 4.63
N SER A 8 -11.62 3.93 4.04
CA SER A 8 -11.82 5.03 3.10
C SER A 8 -11.15 4.68 1.78
N GLY A 9 -11.61 5.25 0.67
CA GLY A 9 -11.06 4.92 -0.64
C GLY A 9 -11.55 5.85 -1.72
N ALA A 10 -10.95 5.72 -2.90
CA ALA A 10 -11.40 6.42 -4.09
C ALA A 10 -11.01 5.61 -5.34
N ASP A 11 -11.84 5.76 -6.36
CA ASP A 11 -11.56 5.25 -7.69
C ASP A 11 -11.31 6.41 -8.63
N TYR A 12 -10.43 6.20 -9.60
CA TYR A 12 -10.13 7.16 -10.66
C TYR A 12 -10.08 6.43 -11.99
N ASP A 13 -11.02 6.76 -12.87
CA ASP A 13 -11.07 6.21 -14.22
C ASP A 13 -10.16 7.03 -15.14
N SER A 14 -8.98 6.47 -15.40
CA SER A 14 -8.03 7.05 -16.34
C SER A 14 -8.27 6.54 -17.76
N VAL A 15 -7.63 7.19 -18.74
CA VAL A 15 -7.61 6.71 -20.13
C VAL A 15 -7.00 5.31 -20.29
N ARG A 16 -6.23 4.84 -19.31
CA ARG A 16 -5.59 3.51 -19.31
C ARG A 16 -6.40 2.46 -18.53
N GLY A 17 -7.53 2.84 -17.95
CA GLY A 17 -8.36 1.99 -17.09
C GLY A 17 -8.46 2.53 -15.66
N ARG A 18 -9.25 1.83 -14.85
CA ARG A 18 -9.56 2.22 -13.46
C ARG A 18 -8.36 2.02 -12.53
N ILE A 19 -8.04 3.05 -11.77
CA ILE A 19 -7.14 3.02 -10.63
C ILE A 19 -8.00 3.06 -9.37
N SER A 20 -7.82 2.08 -8.48
CA SER A 20 -8.58 2.01 -7.22
C SER A 20 -7.62 2.02 -6.04
N LYS A 21 -8.00 2.73 -4.98
CA LYS A 21 -7.30 2.71 -3.70
C LYS A 21 -8.31 2.62 -2.56
N ARG A 22 -8.07 1.72 -1.63
CA ARG A 22 -8.86 1.58 -0.40
C ARG A 22 -7.92 1.35 0.76
N TRP A 23 -8.10 2.09 1.84
CA TRP A 23 -7.25 1.99 3.01
C TRP A 23 -8.08 1.99 4.28
N ALA A 24 -7.53 1.37 5.32
CA ALA A 24 -8.09 1.42 6.65
C ALA A 24 -6.96 1.55 7.68
N ARG A 25 -7.22 2.28 8.75
CA ARG A 25 -6.29 2.46 9.86
C ARG A 25 -6.90 1.93 11.14
N GLN A 26 -6.20 1.03 11.81
CA GLN A 26 -6.59 0.48 13.12
C GLN A 26 -5.60 0.98 14.18
N GLY A 27 -6.07 1.89 15.04
CA GLY A 27 -5.22 2.58 16.00
C GLY A 27 -4.10 3.38 15.33
N ASP A 28 -2.98 3.56 16.02
CA ASP A 28 -1.87 4.35 15.48
C ASP A 28 -0.89 3.57 14.62
N SER A 29 -0.88 2.23 14.74
CA SER A 29 0.22 1.37 14.29
C SER A 29 -0.11 0.55 13.04
N VAL A 30 -1.39 0.21 12.82
CA VAL A 30 -1.80 -0.69 11.75
C VAL A 30 -2.51 0.10 10.66
N PHE A 31 -1.89 0.14 9.48
CA PHE A 31 -2.43 0.73 8.27
C PHE A 31 -2.49 -0.33 7.19
N THR A 32 -3.62 -0.43 6.51
CA THR A 32 -3.83 -1.35 5.38
C THR A 32 -4.17 -0.55 4.13
N LEU A 33 -3.67 -0.98 2.98
CA LEU A 33 -3.89 -0.32 1.70
C LEU A 33 -4.01 -1.36 0.59
N ASP A 34 -5.18 -1.40 -0.04
CA ASP A 34 -5.44 -2.10 -1.29
C ASP A 34 -5.32 -1.10 -2.44
N VAL A 35 -4.49 -1.42 -3.43
CA VAL A 35 -4.28 -0.61 -4.64
C VAL A 35 -4.41 -1.48 -5.88
N THR A 36 -5.13 -0.96 -6.88
CA THR A 36 -5.22 -1.54 -8.22
C THR A 36 -4.70 -0.54 -9.24
N LEU A 37 -3.69 -0.94 -10.00
CA LEU A 37 -3.18 -0.21 -11.16
C LEU A 37 -3.48 -1.00 -12.44
N PRO A 38 -4.06 -0.37 -13.48
CA PRO A 38 -4.34 -1.03 -14.75
C PRO A 38 -3.04 -1.42 -15.49
N PRO A 39 -3.12 -2.28 -16.53
CA PRO A 39 -1.97 -2.64 -17.36
C PRO A 39 -1.22 -1.42 -17.94
N ASN A 40 0.08 -1.58 -18.17
CA ASN A 40 0.97 -0.53 -18.71
C ASN A 40 1.03 0.75 -17.85
N MET A 41 0.85 0.61 -16.53
CA MET A 41 1.00 1.70 -15.56
C MET A 41 2.05 1.35 -14.50
N ARG A 42 2.67 2.38 -13.92
CA ARG A 42 3.52 2.30 -12.73
C ARG A 42 3.02 3.32 -11.70
N GLY A 43 3.25 3.04 -10.43
CA GLY A 43 2.85 3.94 -9.34
C GLY A 43 3.86 3.96 -8.19
N GLY A 44 3.85 5.07 -7.46
CA GLY A 44 4.53 5.20 -6.17
C GLY A 44 3.52 5.13 -5.04
N VAL A 45 3.66 4.15 -4.16
CA VAL A 45 2.81 3.99 -2.97
C VAL A 45 3.52 4.59 -1.77
N HIS A 46 2.85 5.53 -1.10
CA HIS A 46 3.33 6.17 0.11
C HIS A 46 2.64 5.53 1.31
N MET A 47 3.37 4.71 2.06
CA MET A 47 2.90 4.05 3.27
C MET A 47 3.34 4.85 4.50
N PRO A 48 2.43 5.25 5.40
CA PRO A 48 2.83 5.80 6.68
C PRO A 48 3.53 4.71 7.52
N LEU A 49 4.60 5.07 8.21
CA LEU A 49 5.31 4.20 9.15
C LEU A 49 5.27 4.83 10.54
N ALA A 50 4.94 4.02 11.54
CA ALA A 50 5.21 4.34 12.93
C ALA A 50 6.59 3.79 13.31
N SER A 51 7.24 4.38 14.31
CA SER A 51 8.54 3.91 14.80
C SER A 51 8.50 2.42 15.14
N GLY A 52 9.46 1.65 14.61
CA GLY A 52 9.55 0.20 14.81
C GLY A 52 8.66 -0.65 13.89
N THR A 53 7.78 -0.07 13.08
CA THR A 53 6.92 -0.81 12.15
C THR A 53 7.58 -1.00 10.77
N ARG A 54 7.15 -2.01 10.03
CA ARG A 54 7.61 -2.31 8.68
C ARG A 54 6.43 -2.47 7.73
N VAL A 55 6.66 -2.17 6.45
CA VAL A 55 5.67 -2.47 5.41
C VAL A 55 5.74 -3.94 5.04
N LEU A 56 4.58 -4.59 5.09
CA LEU A 56 4.33 -5.94 4.64
C LEU A 56 3.46 -5.91 3.38
N LYS A 57 3.73 -6.82 2.45
CA LYS A 57 2.78 -7.21 1.40
C LYS A 57 2.24 -8.58 1.75
N GLU A 58 0.92 -8.76 1.78
CA GLU A 58 0.30 -10.07 2.06
C GLU A 58 0.91 -10.78 3.28
N GLY A 59 1.22 -10.02 4.35
CA GLY A 59 1.80 -10.55 5.58
C GLY A 59 3.30 -10.88 5.58
N ARG A 60 4.06 -10.59 4.51
CA ARG A 60 5.54 -10.73 4.53
C ARG A 60 6.25 -9.43 4.17
N PRO A 61 7.49 -9.19 4.67
CA PRO A 61 8.27 -8.02 4.31
C PRO A 61 8.43 -7.82 2.80
N LEU A 62 8.57 -6.56 2.38
CA LEU A 62 8.74 -6.19 0.97
C LEU A 62 10.14 -6.49 0.41
N THR A 63 11.14 -6.73 1.26
CA THR A 63 12.51 -7.01 0.85
C THR A 63 12.59 -8.26 -0.02
N GLY A 64 13.14 -8.12 -1.24
CA GLY A 64 13.41 -9.24 -2.15
C GLY A 64 12.23 -9.67 -3.05
N ARG A 65 11.15 -8.89 -3.15
CA ARG A 65 10.02 -9.21 -4.05
C ARG A 65 10.22 -8.62 -5.45
N ALA A 66 10.11 -9.46 -6.48
CA ALA A 66 10.19 -9.02 -7.87
C ALA A 66 9.07 -8.04 -8.22
N GLY A 67 9.42 -6.97 -8.96
CA GLY A 67 8.46 -5.95 -9.43
C GLY A 67 8.05 -4.92 -8.39
N MET A 68 8.68 -4.91 -7.21
CA MET A 68 8.44 -3.94 -6.15
C MET A 68 9.77 -3.52 -5.53
N HIS A 69 10.01 -2.22 -5.46
CA HIS A 69 11.26 -1.69 -4.90
C HIS A 69 10.95 -0.56 -3.91
N ILE A 70 11.56 -0.62 -2.74
CA ILE A 70 11.52 0.51 -1.79
C ILE A 70 12.44 1.58 -2.38
N VAL A 71 11.85 2.70 -2.80
CA VAL A 71 12.57 3.84 -3.37
C VAL A 71 13.17 4.70 -2.26
N SER A 72 12.45 4.79 -1.13
CA SER A 72 12.89 5.52 0.05
C SER A 72 12.13 5.00 1.27
N SER A 73 12.76 5.01 2.43
CA SER A 73 12.11 4.74 3.71
C SER A 73 12.78 5.57 4.80
N ASP A 74 11.97 6.29 5.57
CA ASP A 74 12.38 7.01 6.77
C ASP A 74 11.50 6.58 7.98
N ALA A 75 11.69 7.21 9.14
CA ALA A 75 10.95 6.86 10.36
C ALA A 75 9.44 7.16 10.29
N SER A 76 8.99 7.93 9.30
CA SER A 76 7.60 8.40 9.14
C SER A 76 6.88 7.79 7.94
N LYS A 77 7.61 7.36 6.90
CA LYS A 77 7.02 6.80 5.68
C LYS A 77 7.95 5.88 4.90
N ALA A 78 7.34 4.98 4.13
CA ALA A 78 8.00 4.22 3.08
C ALA A 78 7.37 4.54 1.72
N VAL A 79 8.21 4.75 0.70
CA VAL A 79 7.81 4.95 -0.69
C VAL A 79 8.19 3.72 -1.49
N ILE A 80 7.19 3.10 -2.10
CA ILE A 80 7.34 1.82 -2.80
C ILE A 80 6.95 2.02 -4.25
N ALA A 81 7.86 1.73 -5.18
CA ALA A 81 7.54 1.66 -6.59
C ALA A 81 6.87 0.32 -6.90
N ILE A 82 5.73 0.38 -7.61
CA ILE A 82 4.98 -0.77 -8.09
C ILE A 82 4.67 -0.67 -9.59
N GLY A 83 4.52 -1.84 -10.21
CA GLY A 83 3.97 -1.97 -11.57
C GLY A 83 2.44 -2.07 -11.58
N SER A 84 1.90 -2.46 -12.72
CA SER A 84 0.49 -2.79 -12.89
C SER A 84 0.12 -4.04 -12.08
N GLY A 85 -1.11 -4.08 -11.57
CA GLY A 85 -1.63 -5.20 -10.82
C GLY A 85 -2.45 -4.77 -9.61
N GLN A 86 -2.78 -5.76 -8.78
CA GLN A 86 -3.48 -5.57 -7.52
C GLN A 86 -2.53 -5.90 -6.37
N TYR A 87 -2.50 -5.02 -5.36
CA TYR A 87 -1.57 -5.11 -4.26
C TYR A 87 -2.29 -4.83 -2.95
N GLY A 88 -2.06 -5.69 -1.95
CA GLY A 88 -2.47 -5.48 -0.56
C GLY A 88 -1.25 -5.22 0.33
N PHE A 89 -1.19 -4.03 0.92
CA PHE A 89 -0.15 -3.61 1.84
C PHE A 89 -0.68 -3.52 3.27
N SER A 90 0.20 -3.74 4.22
CA SER A 90 -0.07 -3.57 5.64
C SER A 90 1.17 -3.08 6.39
N THR A 91 0.98 -2.41 7.53
CA THR A 91 2.06 -2.15 8.49
C THR A 91 1.92 -3.06 9.70
N ALA A 92 3.05 -3.53 10.21
CA ALA A 92 3.15 -4.32 11.45
C ALA A 92 4.45 -4.00 12.18
#